data_AF-A0A6A6YKX2-F1
#
_entry.id   AF-A0A6A6YKX2-F1
#
_cell.length_a   1.000
_cell.length_b   1.000
_cell.length_c   1.000
_cell.angle_alpha   90.00
_cell.angle_beta   90.00
_cell.angle_gamma   90.00
#
_symmetry.space_group_name_H-M   'P 1'
#
loop_
_entity.id
_entity.type
_entity.pdbx_description
1 polymer ?
#
loop_
_entity_poly.entity_id
_entity_poly.type
_entity_poly.pdbx_seq_one_letter_code
_entity_poly.pdbx_strand_id
1 'polypeptide(L)'
;MSTAKPSRVKTVQSSRIGVPSSAVYNPSDHYVPCMSEGCQAHYILSMLSPSFYAPSKPYGLVNKHGLCPSHAFKDRQLAEAHLKSENGRLRATAGRRTMREVQQLFEQHVKDMVRGREADSNALLRHQEAVLHSKAFKYYERPCTKENCQRPWYSVYAASLFKMYNTVDENGIGMLTVYCPRCATAEVDEVDSKIESAKFRCKTDEEFARFVTELRRRRAVQIEFWEKAQVRVMLQKGVKPKIIAVEDPLEDDDKLEGKGVEFVREACSVM
;
A
#
# COMPACT_ATOMS: atom_id res chain seq x y z
N MET A 1 55.99 4.29 -15.25
CA MET A 1 55.27 3.10 -14.77
C MET A 1 54.11 3.59 -13.90
N SER A 2 52.89 3.51 -14.43
CA SER A 2 51.69 4.11 -13.84
C SER A 2 50.93 3.04 -13.05
N THR A 3 50.80 3.19 -11.73
CA THR A 3 50.07 2.26 -10.88
C THR A 3 48.67 2.79 -10.60
N ALA A 4 47.70 2.31 -11.39
CA ALA A 4 46.29 2.52 -11.15
C ALA A 4 45.84 1.80 -9.87
N LYS A 5 45.22 2.52 -8.93
CA LYS A 5 44.54 1.94 -7.76
C LYS A 5 43.15 1.42 -8.17
N PRO A 6 42.70 0.25 -7.67
CA PRO A 6 41.38 -0.26 -8.00
C PRO A 6 40.29 0.54 -7.28
N SER A 7 39.31 1.00 -8.07
CA SER A 7 38.09 1.66 -7.60
C SER A 7 37.17 0.64 -6.93
N ARG A 8 36.82 0.90 -5.67
CA ARG A 8 35.93 0.07 -4.86
C ARG A 8 34.49 0.29 -5.32
N VAL A 9 33.89 -0.72 -5.94
CA VAL A 9 32.47 -0.77 -6.28
C VAL A 9 31.65 -0.60 -4.99
N LYS A 10 30.91 0.51 -4.89
CA LYS A 10 29.95 0.75 -3.82
C LYS A 10 28.69 -0.08 -4.11
N THR A 11 28.54 -1.19 -3.40
CA THR A 11 27.26 -1.91 -3.30
C THR A 11 26.21 -0.95 -2.73
N VAL A 12 25.15 -0.71 -3.49
CA VAL A 12 23.98 0.07 -3.08
C VAL A 12 23.34 -0.64 -1.88
N GLN A 13 23.50 -0.07 -0.69
CA GLN A 13 22.73 -0.47 0.47
C GLN A 13 21.28 -0.05 0.24
N SER A 14 20.38 -1.03 0.18
CA SER A 14 18.94 -0.79 0.29
C SER A 14 18.67 -0.36 1.73
N SER A 15 18.60 0.95 1.93
CA SER A 15 18.25 1.57 3.22
C SER A 15 16.78 1.27 3.52
N ARG A 16 16.52 0.23 4.33
CA ARG A 16 15.30 0.23 5.15
C ARG A 16 15.58 1.21 6.29
N ILE A 17 15.02 2.40 6.17
CA ILE A 17 14.97 3.41 7.23
C ILE A 17 14.31 2.73 8.42
N GLY A 18 15.08 2.51 9.49
CA GLY A 18 14.51 2.13 10.78
C GLY A 18 13.55 3.24 11.20
N VAL A 19 12.31 2.88 11.53
CA VAL A 19 11.36 3.85 12.09
C VAL A 19 11.95 4.31 13.43
N PRO A 20 12.25 5.61 13.63
CA PRO A 20 12.76 6.09 14.90
C PRO A 20 11.78 5.68 16.00
N SER A 21 12.27 5.23 17.16
CA SER A 21 11.42 4.70 18.25
C SER A 21 10.39 5.70 18.80
N SER A 22 10.48 6.97 18.37
CA SER A 22 9.59 8.10 18.66
C SER A 22 8.51 8.37 17.59
N ALA A 23 8.51 7.67 16.45
CA ALA A 23 7.47 7.88 15.45
C ALA A 23 6.14 7.34 16.00
N VAL A 24 5.19 8.24 16.21
CA VAL A 24 3.81 7.90 16.55
C VAL A 24 3.28 7.02 15.41
N TYR A 25 2.86 5.80 15.73
CA TYR A 25 2.28 4.89 14.76
C TYR A 25 1.07 5.55 14.09
N ASN A 26 1.13 5.68 12.77
CA ASN A 26 0.05 6.21 11.96
C ASN A 26 -0.56 5.09 11.10
N PRO A 27 -1.82 4.69 11.36
CA PRO A 27 -2.53 3.69 10.58
C PRO A 27 -2.47 3.88 9.06
N SER A 28 -2.48 5.14 8.63
CA SER A 28 -2.53 5.57 7.23
C SER A 28 -1.25 5.28 6.45
N ASP A 29 -0.14 4.97 7.11
CA ASP A 29 1.16 4.79 6.45
C ASP A 29 1.40 3.35 5.97
N HIS A 30 0.56 2.40 6.40
CA HIS A 30 0.95 1.00 6.36
C HIS A 30 0.03 0.07 5.59
N TYR A 31 -1.29 0.30 5.57
CA TYR A 31 -2.23 -0.39 4.66
C TYR A 31 -3.55 0.37 4.64
N VAL A 32 -3.92 0.90 3.49
CA VAL A 32 -5.02 1.85 3.34
C VAL A 32 -6.14 1.22 2.51
N PRO A 33 -7.40 1.19 3.00
CA PRO A 33 -8.52 0.65 2.25
C PRO A 33 -8.87 1.54 1.05
N CYS A 34 -9.27 0.93 -0.07
CA CYS A 34 -9.85 1.67 -1.19
C CYS A 34 -11.26 2.17 -0.84
N MET A 35 -11.56 3.42 -1.11
CA MET A 35 -12.87 4.06 -0.88
C MET A 35 -13.83 3.96 -2.07
N SER A 36 -13.50 3.13 -3.07
CA SER A 36 -14.44 2.85 -4.17
C SER A 36 -15.50 1.89 -3.66
N GLU A 37 -16.76 2.14 -4.00
CA GLU A 37 -17.88 1.28 -3.62
C GLU A 37 -17.61 -0.18 -4.03
N GLY A 38 -17.85 -1.10 -3.10
CA GLY A 38 -17.63 -2.55 -3.29
C GLY A 38 -16.17 -2.99 -3.43
N CYS A 39 -15.19 -2.08 -3.39
CA CYS A 39 -13.79 -2.44 -3.52
C CYS A 39 -13.23 -2.92 -2.18
N GLN A 40 -12.69 -4.13 -2.17
CA GLN A 40 -12.04 -4.72 -0.99
C GLN A 40 -10.51 -4.54 -1.01
N ALA A 41 -9.96 -3.97 -2.09
CA ALA A 41 -8.52 -3.79 -2.23
C ALA A 41 -8.00 -2.83 -1.16
N HIS A 42 -6.81 -3.15 -0.63
CA HIS A 42 -6.03 -2.20 0.14
C HIS A 42 -4.69 -2.01 -0.54
N TYR A 43 -4.08 -0.87 -0.30
CA TYR A 43 -2.81 -0.50 -0.90
C TYR A 43 -1.92 0.18 0.13
N ILE A 44 -0.61 0.16 -0.12
CA ILE A 44 0.37 0.85 0.70
C ILE A 44 0.84 2.06 -0.10
N LEU A 45 0.88 3.24 0.53
CA LEU A 45 1.34 4.46 -0.12
C LEU A 45 2.80 4.34 -0.61
N SER A 46 3.65 3.62 0.13
CA SER A 46 5.04 3.37 -0.25
C SER A 46 5.22 2.46 -1.47
N MET A 47 4.18 1.71 -1.86
CA MET A 47 4.20 0.91 -3.09
C MET A 47 3.81 1.71 -4.33
N LEU A 48 3.30 2.93 -4.15
CA LEU A 48 2.95 3.80 -5.25
C LEU A 48 4.22 4.44 -5.82
N SER A 49 4.24 4.63 -7.13
CA SER A 49 5.31 5.43 -7.77
C SER A 49 5.35 6.83 -7.15
N PRO A 50 6.53 7.46 -6.98
CA PRO A 50 6.62 8.86 -6.58
C PRO A 50 5.81 9.81 -7.49
N SER A 51 5.60 9.41 -8.75
CA SER A 51 4.79 10.14 -9.73
C SER A 51 3.31 9.76 -9.76
N PHE A 52 2.83 8.89 -8.87
CA PHE A 52 1.47 8.35 -8.92
C PHE A 52 0.40 9.45 -8.77
N TYR A 53 0.66 10.47 -7.96
CA TYR A 53 -0.21 11.64 -7.80
C TYR A 53 0.29 12.86 -8.58
N ALA A 54 1.21 12.68 -9.53
CA ALA A 54 1.65 13.77 -10.39
C ALA A 54 0.59 14.08 -11.47
N PRO A 55 0.42 15.35 -11.88
CA PRO A 55 -0.47 15.71 -12.98
C PRO A 55 -0.12 14.98 -14.28
N SER A 56 -1.10 14.32 -14.90
CA SER A 56 -0.94 13.63 -16.18
C SER A 56 -1.30 14.53 -17.36
N LYS A 57 -0.54 14.43 -18.45
CA LYS A 57 -0.91 15.03 -19.74
C LYS A 57 -2.09 14.27 -20.36
N PRO A 58 -2.91 14.92 -21.22
CA PRO A 58 -2.77 16.30 -21.68
C PRO A 58 -3.46 17.36 -20.80
N TYR A 59 -4.34 16.96 -19.89
CA TYR A 59 -5.23 17.88 -19.18
C TYR A 59 -4.79 18.23 -17.75
N GLY A 60 -3.65 17.72 -17.29
CA GLY A 60 -3.14 17.95 -15.93
C GLY A 60 -3.95 17.21 -14.86
N LEU A 61 -4.65 16.14 -15.22
CA LEU A 61 -5.48 15.40 -14.26
C LEU A 61 -4.62 14.58 -13.31
N VAL A 62 -5.02 14.54 -12.04
CA VAL A 62 -4.36 13.75 -11.00
C VAL A 62 -5.22 12.55 -10.64
N ASN A 63 -4.57 11.44 -10.28
CA ASN A 63 -5.24 10.29 -9.67
C ASN A 63 -5.85 10.69 -8.33
N LYS A 64 -7.13 10.38 -8.06
CA LYS A 64 -7.76 10.70 -6.78
C LYS A 64 -7.08 9.95 -5.64
N HIS A 65 -6.88 10.63 -4.51
CA HIS A 65 -6.53 9.98 -3.25
C HIS A 65 -7.73 9.16 -2.73
N GLY A 66 -7.47 8.27 -1.78
CA GLY A 66 -8.49 7.38 -1.23
C GLY A 66 -8.80 6.16 -2.11
N LEU A 67 -8.29 6.09 -3.34
CA LEU A 67 -8.52 4.99 -4.27
C LEU A 67 -7.27 4.12 -4.44
N CYS A 68 -7.48 2.81 -4.60
CA CYS A 68 -6.40 1.91 -4.99
C CYS A 68 -5.93 2.21 -6.42
N PRO A 69 -4.71 1.77 -6.83
CA PRO A 69 -4.16 2.05 -8.15
C PRO A 69 -5.12 1.77 -9.31
N SER A 70 -5.80 0.63 -9.28
CA SER A 70 -6.75 0.24 -10.33
C SER A 70 -7.91 1.23 -10.46
N HIS A 71 -8.57 1.58 -9.36
CA HIS A 71 -9.70 2.51 -9.36
C HIS A 71 -9.27 3.95 -9.65
N ALA A 72 -8.13 4.38 -9.11
CA ALA A 72 -7.59 5.71 -9.38
C ALA A 72 -7.27 5.91 -10.87
N PHE A 73 -6.65 4.92 -11.51
CA PHE A 73 -6.38 4.97 -12.95
C PHE A 73 -7.67 4.93 -13.77
N LYS A 74 -8.63 4.08 -13.42
CA LYS A 74 -9.94 4.00 -14.11
C LYS A 74 -10.70 5.32 -14.00
N ASP A 75 -10.79 5.90 -12.80
CA ASP A 75 -11.43 7.19 -12.55
C ASP A 75 -10.77 8.32 -13.36
N ARG A 76 -9.43 8.37 -13.40
CA ARG A 76 -8.71 9.35 -14.22
C ARG A 76 -8.98 9.16 -15.71
N GLN A 77 -8.98 7.92 -16.22
CA GLN A 77 -9.28 7.64 -17.63
C GLN A 77 -10.71 8.04 -18.01
N LEU A 78 -11.68 7.82 -17.13
CA LEU A 78 -13.06 8.27 -17.34
C LEU A 78 -13.15 9.80 -17.42
N ALA A 79 -12.43 10.51 -16.55
CA ALA A 79 -12.34 11.97 -16.59
C ALA A 79 -11.66 12.47 -17.89
N GLU A 80 -10.58 11.84 -18.33
CA GLU A 80 -9.91 12.16 -19.61
C GLU A 80 -10.85 11.95 -20.80
N ALA A 81 -11.61 10.85 -20.81
CA ALA A 81 -12.59 10.56 -21.83
C ALA A 81 -13.72 11.61 -21.85
N HIS A 82 -14.19 12.03 -20.67
CA HIS A 82 -15.18 13.10 -20.54
C HIS A 82 -14.66 14.42 -21.12
N LEU A 83 -13.44 14.85 -20.77
CA LEU A 83 -12.83 16.06 -21.33
C LEU A 83 -12.67 15.99 -22.85
N LYS A 84 -12.28 14.84 -23.38
CA LYS A 84 -12.17 14.65 -24.83
C LYS A 84 -13.53 14.79 -25.52
N SER A 85 -14.58 14.17 -24.94
CA SER A 85 -15.96 14.28 -25.43
C SER A 85 -16.44 15.73 -25.40
N GLU A 86 -16.22 16.42 -24.29
CA GLU A 86 -16.65 17.81 -24.11
C GLU A 86 -15.94 18.77 -25.05
N ASN A 87 -14.64 18.59 -25.28
CA ASN A 87 -13.91 19.35 -26.30
C ASN A 87 -14.50 19.13 -27.71
N GLY A 88 -14.80 17.87 -28.05
CA GLY A 88 -15.48 17.52 -29.30
C GLY A 88 -16.83 18.21 -29.43
N ARG A 89 -17.63 18.19 -28.36
CA ARG A 89 -18.94 18.85 -28.28
C ARG A 89 -18.82 20.36 -28.47
N LEU A 90 -17.95 21.03 -27.73
CA LEU A 90 -17.75 22.48 -27.82
C LEU A 90 -17.32 22.91 -29.22
N ARG A 91 -16.44 22.14 -29.88
CA ARG A 91 -16.03 22.37 -31.27
C ARG A 91 -17.16 22.14 -32.26
N ALA A 92 -17.98 21.10 -32.06
CA ALA A 92 -19.13 20.83 -32.93
C ALA A 92 -20.23 21.90 -32.80
N THR A 93 -20.42 22.44 -31.59
CA THR A 93 -21.41 23.49 -31.31
C THR A 93 -20.85 24.90 -31.49
N ALA A 94 -19.68 25.06 -32.11
CA ALA A 94 -18.99 26.35 -32.19
C ALA A 94 -19.83 27.42 -32.91
N GLY A 95 -20.67 27.07 -33.89
CA GLY A 95 -21.61 28.02 -34.50
C GLY A 95 -20.93 29.32 -34.96
N ARG A 96 -21.33 30.46 -34.38
CA ARG A 96 -20.72 31.79 -34.61
C ARG A 96 -19.51 32.10 -33.72
N ARG A 97 -19.15 31.22 -32.79
CA ARG A 97 -18.04 31.42 -31.86
C ARG A 97 -16.71 31.24 -32.57
N THR A 98 -15.71 32.00 -32.14
CA THR A 98 -14.34 31.83 -32.64
C THR A 98 -13.70 30.59 -32.01
N MET A 99 -12.72 29.98 -32.69
CA MET A 99 -11.95 28.86 -32.11
C MET A 99 -11.25 29.24 -30.80
N ARG A 100 -10.92 30.52 -30.62
CA ARG A 100 -10.34 31.05 -29.38
C ARG A 100 -11.35 31.02 -28.22
N GLU A 101 -12.60 31.40 -28.47
CA GLU A 101 -13.67 31.32 -27.46
C GLU A 101 -13.95 29.87 -27.07
N VAL A 102 -13.99 28.96 -28.05
CA VAL A 102 -14.14 27.51 -27.80
C VAL A 102 -13.00 26.99 -26.93
N GLN A 103 -11.77 27.37 -27.23
CA GLN A 103 -10.60 27.00 -26.46
C GLN A 103 -10.68 27.54 -25.01
N GLN A 104 -11.07 28.80 -24.82
CA GLN A 104 -11.24 29.40 -23.48
C GLN A 104 -12.31 28.68 -22.65
N LEU A 105 -13.45 28.33 -23.27
CA LEU A 105 -14.51 27.58 -22.59
C LEU A 105 -14.02 26.19 -22.19
N PHE A 106 -13.27 25.52 -23.07
CA PHE A 106 -12.71 24.22 -22.76
C PHE A 106 -11.67 24.28 -21.63
N GLU A 107 -10.77 25.27 -21.64
CA GLU A 107 -9.81 25.49 -20.56
C GLU A 107 -10.50 25.76 -19.22
N GLN A 108 -11.59 26.54 -19.22
CA GLN A 108 -12.38 26.76 -18.03
C GLN A 108 -13.01 25.46 -17.53
N HIS A 109 -13.57 24.64 -18.42
CA HIS A 109 -14.14 23.34 -18.07
C HIS A 109 -13.09 22.38 -17.50
N VAL A 110 -11.86 22.37 -18.05
CA VAL A 110 -10.74 21.60 -17.49
C VAL A 110 -10.43 22.06 -16.05
N LYS A 111 -10.38 23.37 -15.80
CA LYS A 111 -10.15 23.92 -14.44
C LYS A 111 -11.26 23.52 -13.47
N ASP A 112 -12.51 23.58 -13.91
CA ASP A 112 -13.67 23.20 -13.09
C ASP A 112 -13.63 21.72 -12.73
N MET A 113 -13.30 20.85 -13.70
CA MET A 113 -13.12 19.43 -13.45
C MET A 113 -11.96 19.14 -12.49
N VAL A 114 -10.82 19.81 -12.63
CA VAL A 114 -9.69 19.65 -11.70
C VAL A 114 -10.12 20.01 -10.28
N ARG A 115 -10.81 21.14 -10.08
CA ARG A 115 -11.32 21.56 -8.77
C ARG A 115 -12.32 20.57 -8.18
N GLY A 116 -13.27 20.08 -8.98
CA GLY A 116 -14.24 19.08 -8.55
C GLY A 116 -13.57 17.78 -8.10
N ARG A 117 -12.60 17.31 -8.89
CA ARG A 117 -11.83 16.08 -8.57
C ARG A 117 -10.98 16.24 -7.30
N GLU A 118 -10.42 17.41 -7.06
CA GLU A 118 -9.69 17.72 -5.83
C GLU A 118 -10.62 17.68 -4.61
N ALA A 119 -11.81 18.28 -4.71
CA ALA A 119 -12.83 18.23 -3.67
C ALA A 119 -13.27 16.79 -3.36
N ASP A 120 -13.56 15.99 -4.39
CA ASP A 120 -13.88 14.57 -4.25
C ASP A 120 -12.74 13.80 -3.56
N SER A 121 -11.51 14.02 -4.01
CA SER A 121 -10.31 13.38 -3.47
C SER A 121 -10.14 13.68 -1.98
N ASN A 122 -10.39 14.91 -1.56
CA ASN A 122 -10.35 15.31 -0.15
C ASN A 122 -11.49 14.68 0.66
N ALA A 123 -12.68 14.54 0.08
CA ALA A 123 -13.79 13.83 0.72
C ALA A 123 -13.46 12.35 0.94
N LEU A 124 -12.88 11.67 -0.06
CA LEU A 124 -12.43 10.28 0.05
C LEU A 124 -11.36 10.11 1.14
N LEU A 125 -10.41 11.04 1.24
CA LEU A 125 -9.40 11.03 2.31
C LEU A 125 -10.01 11.14 3.70
N ARG A 126 -10.96 12.06 3.91
CA ARG A 126 -11.66 12.19 5.20
C ARG A 126 -12.43 10.92 5.57
N HIS A 127 -13.11 10.31 4.60
CA HIS A 127 -13.81 9.05 4.83
C HIS A 127 -12.85 7.91 5.17
N GLN A 128 -11.74 7.82 4.44
CA GLN A 128 -10.68 6.85 4.68
C GLN A 128 -10.07 7.00 6.07
N GLU A 129 -9.80 8.23 6.52
CA GLU A 129 -9.29 8.51 7.85
C GLU A 129 -10.29 8.09 8.95
N ALA A 130 -11.58 8.36 8.77
CA ALA A 130 -12.62 7.90 9.68
C ALA A 130 -12.69 6.37 9.78
N VAL A 131 -12.59 5.66 8.66
CA VAL A 131 -12.55 4.19 8.63
C VAL A 131 -11.32 3.67 9.38
N LEU A 132 -10.14 4.21 9.09
CA LEU A 132 -8.87 3.77 9.71
C LEU A 132 -8.86 3.95 11.23
N HIS A 133 -9.51 4.99 11.75
CA HIS A 133 -9.63 5.25 13.18
C HIS A 133 -10.84 4.57 13.85
N SER A 134 -11.69 3.90 13.07
CA SER A 134 -12.82 3.15 13.62
C SER A 134 -12.35 1.92 14.40
N LYS A 135 -13.07 1.56 15.48
CA LYS A 135 -12.82 0.33 16.23
C LYS A 135 -13.08 -0.95 15.43
N ALA A 136 -13.85 -0.83 14.34
CA ALA A 136 -14.20 -1.95 13.46
C ALA A 136 -13.08 -2.26 12.45
N PHE A 137 -12.22 -1.30 12.14
CA PHE A 137 -11.13 -1.51 11.20
C PHE A 137 -10.07 -2.44 11.79
N LYS A 138 -9.74 -3.47 11.01
CA LYS A 138 -8.69 -4.42 11.32
C LYS A 138 -7.81 -4.56 10.09
N TYR A 139 -6.50 -4.49 10.31
CA TYR A 139 -5.53 -4.84 9.29
C TYR A 139 -5.68 -6.29 8.88
N TYR A 140 -5.20 -6.60 7.68
CA TYR A 140 -5.06 -7.99 7.25
C TYR A 140 -4.23 -8.79 8.23
N GLU A 141 -4.87 -9.80 8.79
CA GLU A 141 -4.21 -10.79 9.60
C GLU A 141 -3.58 -11.86 8.71
N ARG A 142 -2.46 -12.40 9.16
CA ARG A 142 -1.73 -13.47 8.48
C ARG A 142 -1.34 -14.59 9.44
N PRO A 143 -1.22 -15.83 8.96
CA PRO A 143 -0.76 -16.94 9.77
C PRO A 143 0.75 -16.86 10.03
N CYS A 144 1.17 -17.41 11.17
CA CYS A 144 2.59 -17.62 11.45
C CYS A 144 3.20 -18.62 10.45
N THR A 145 4.43 -18.37 9.98
CA THR A 145 5.15 -19.29 9.08
C THR A 145 6.01 -20.31 9.83
N LYS A 146 6.14 -20.21 11.16
CA LYS A 146 6.88 -21.21 11.95
C LYS A 146 6.13 -22.54 11.91
N GLU A 147 6.88 -23.61 11.69
CA GLU A 147 6.36 -24.97 11.59
C GLU A 147 5.51 -25.32 12.82
N ASN A 148 4.35 -25.95 12.60
CA ASN A 148 3.41 -26.39 13.64
C ASN A 148 2.88 -25.27 14.56
N CYS A 149 3.02 -23.99 14.19
CA CYS A 149 2.47 -22.89 14.98
C CYS A 149 0.96 -22.78 14.77
N GLN A 150 0.19 -23.02 15.84
CA GLN A 150 -1.28 -22.93 15.86
C GLN A 150 -1.80 -21.62 16.49
N ARG A 151 -0.95 -20.60 16.61
CA ARG A 151 -1.36 -19.32 17.19
C ARG A 151 -2.37 -18.61 16.29
N PRO A 152 -3.24 -17.75 16.87
CA PRO A 152 -4.13 -16.89 16.09
C PRO A 152 -3.36 -16.08 15.06
N TRP A 153 -4.07 -15.72 13.99
CA TRP A 153 -3.51 -14.83 12.99
C TRP A 153 -3.25 -13.45 13.60
N TYR A 154 -2.32 -12.73 13.00
CA TYR A 154 -1.85 -11.46 13.54
C TYR A 154 -1.58 -10.50 12.40
N SER A 155 -1.59 -9.20 12.69
CA SER A 155 -1.10 -8.18 11.76
C SER A 155 0.10 -7.47 12.36
N VAL A 156 1.20 -7.41 11.62
CA VAL A 156 2.38 -6.61 11.99
C VAL A 156 2.10 -5.11 11.99
N TYR A 157 0.99 -4.71 11.35
CA TYR A 157 0.54 -3.34 11.29
C TYR A 157 -0.46 -3.00 12.38
N ALA A 158 -0.90 -3.96 13.21
CA ALA A 158 -1.73 -3.64 14.37
C ALA A 158 -0.95 -2.72 15.32
N ALA A 159 -1.60 -1.67 15.84
CA ALA A 159 -0.96 -0.68 16.71
C ALA A 159 -0.16 -1.30 17.88
N SER A 160 -0.71 -2.35 18.49
CA SER A 160 -0.08 -3.08 19.61
C SER A 160 1.18 -3.86 19.21
N LEU A 161 1.33 -4.24 17.94
CA LEU A 161 2.42 -5.05 17.43
C LEU A 161 3.40 -4.25 16.58
N PHE A 162 2.99 -3.10 16.05
CA PHE A 162 3.79 -2.31 15.13
C PHE A 162 5.15 -1.93 15.70
N LYS A 163 5.17 -1.40 16.93
CA LYS A 163 6.44 -1.06 17.61
C LYS A 163 7.34 -2.29 17.77
N MET A 164 6.76 -3.43 18.14
CA MET A 164 7.49 -4.68 18.34
C MET A 164 8.19 -5.14 17.05
N TYR A 165 7.51 -5.10 15.90
CA TYR A 165 8.10 -5.55 14.63
C TYR A 165 9.00 -4.53 13.94
N ASN A 166 8.89 -3.24 14.26
CA ASN A 166 9.72 -2.19 13.67
C ASN A 166 10.90 -1.77 14.56
N THR A 167 11.03 -2.35 15.75
CA THR A 167 12.21 -2.14 16.60
C THR A 167 13.35 -3.06 16.14
N VAL A 168 14.55 -2.51 16.03
CA VAL A 168 15.80 -3.26 15.82
C VAL A 168 16.68 -3.12 17.06
N ASP A 169 17.47 -4.14 17.35
CA ASP A 169 18.45 -4.12 18.44
C ASP A 169 19.71 -3.31 18.07
N GLU A 170 20.69 -3.28 18.98
CA GLU A 170 22.01 -2.66 18.78
C GLU A 170 22.78 -3.27 17.59
N ASN A 171 22.51 -4.53 17.29
CA ASN A 171 23.11 -5.26 16.17
C ASN A 171 22.26 -5.13 14.89
N GLY A 172 21.26 -4.24 14.83
CA GLY A 172 20.42 -4.03 13.65
C GLY A 172 19.59 -5.27 13.24
N ILE A 173 19.36 -6.20 14.16
CA ILE A 173 18.51 -7.37 14.05
C ILE A 173 17.13 -7.00 14.60
N GLY A 174 16.13 -6.96 13.71
CA GLY A 174 14.73 -6.78 14.08
C GLY A 174 13.98 -8.11 14.13
N MET A 175 12.73 -8.12 14.59
CA MET A 175 11.91 -9.33 14.58
C MET A 175 11.55 -9.79 13.16
N LEU A 176 11.42 -11.11 12.97
CA LEU A 176 10.87 -11.65 11.72
C LEU A 176 9.38 -11.37 11.64
N THR A 177 9.00 -10.47 10.73
CA THR A 177 7.60 -10.06 10.49
C THR A 177 6.70 -11.27 10.14
N VAL A 178 7.27 -12.32 9.57
CA VAL A 178 6.59 -13.55 9.11
C VAL A 178 6.24 -14.54 10.24
N TYR A 179 6.67 -14.26 11.48
CA TYR A 179 6.30 -15.02 12.67
C TYR A 179 5.33 -14.24 13.53
N CYS A 180 4.43 -14.94 14.23
CA CYS A 180 3.57 -14.34 15.26
C CYS A 180 4.42 -13.82 16.43
N PRO A 181 3.88 -12.93 17.29
CA PRO A 181 4.67 -12.23 18.31
C PRO A 181 5.50 -13.17 19.18
N ARG A 182 4.90 -14.26 19.66
CA ARG A 182 5.60 -15.26 20.48
C ARG A 182 6.74 -15.97 19.75
N CYS A 183 6.51 -16.38 18.50
CA CYS A 183 7.52 -17.07 17.70
C CYS A 183 8.63 -16.13 17.25
N ALA A 184 8.30 -14.85 17.04
CA ALA A 184 9.27 -13.81 16.71
C ALA A 184 10.18 -13.50 17.91
N THR A 185 9.63 -13.34 19.11
CA THR A 185 10.43 -13.15 20.34
C THR A 185 11.37 -14.32 20.58
N ALA A 186 10.85 -15.56 20.56
CA ALA A 186 11.67 -16.74 20.78
C ALA A 186 12.80 -16.89 19.76
N GLU A 187 12.55 -16.49 18.49
CA GLU A 187 13.60 -16.53 17.48
C GLU A 187 14.65 -15.42 17.66
N VAL A 188 14.26 -14.23 18.13
CA VAL A 188 15.24 -13.20 18.51
C VAL A 188 16.10 -13.69 19.66
N ASP A 189 15.52 -14.28 20.71
CA ASP A 189 16.27 -14.84 21.84
C ASP A 189 17.30 -15.91 21.38
N GLU A 190 16.91 -16.76 20.42
CA GLU A 190 17.80 -17.73 19.78
C GLU A 190 18.92 -17.07 18.97
N VAL A 191 18.65 -15.95 18.29
CA VAL A 191 19.65 -15.18 17.53
C VAL A 191 20.60 -14.45 18.46
N ASP A 192 20.10 -13.83 19.52
CA ASP A 192 20.91 -13.13 20.52
C ASP A 192 21.87 -14.11 21.18
N SER A 193 21.40 -15.30 21.54
CA SER A 193 22.25 -16.38 22.05
C SER A 193 23.37 -16.78 21.07
N LYS A 194 23.10 -16.76 19.75
CA LYS A 194 24.12 -17.03 18.71
C LYS A 194 25.10 -15.87 18.56
N ILE A 195 24.65 -14.63 18.72
CA ILE A 195 25.48 -13.43 18.68
C ILE A 195 26.42 -13.41 19.89
N GLU A 196 25.91 -13.64 21.10
CA GLU A 196 26.73 -13.75 22.30
C GLU A 196 27.76 -14.89 22.17
N SER A 197 27.33 -16.05 21.68
CA SER A 197 28.26 -17.16 21.39
C SER A 197 29.29 -16.83 20.31
N ALA A 198 28.99 -15.92 19.38
CA ALA A 198 29.94 -15.48 18.36
C ALA A 198 30.95 -14.46 18.92
N LYS A 199 30.55 -13.59 19.86
CA LYS A 199 31.45 -12.64 20.54
C LYS A 199 32.65 -13.36 21.19
N PHE A 200 32.43 -14.55 21.76
CA PHE A 200 33.50 -15.36 22.35
C PHE A 200 34.32 -16.19 21.35
N ARG A 201 33.76 -16.50 20.17
CA ARG A 201 34.41 -17.39 19.17
C ARG A 201 35.20 -16.63 18.12
N CYS A 202 34.76 -15.44 17.75
CA CYS A 202 35.45 -14.58 16.80
C CYS A 202 36.74 -14.05 17.43
N LYS A 203 37.85 -14.12 16.69
CA LYS A 203 39.16 -13.69 17.19
C LYS A 203 39.40 -12.19 16.96
N THR A 204 38.66 -11.60 16.02
CA THR A 204 38.76 -10.19 15.66
C THR A 204 37.38 -9.54 15.52
N ASP A 205 37.33 -8.24 15.73
CA ASP A 205 36.11 -7.43 15.52
C ASP A 205 35.64 -7.51 14.06
N GLU A 206 36.56 -7.64 13.11
CA GLU A 206 36.23 -7.80 11.69
C GLU A 206 35.54 -9.14 11.38
N GLU A 207 35.94 -10.22 12.05
CA GLU A 207 35.26 -11.52 11.96
C GLU A 207 33.84 -11.44 12.54
N PHE A 208 33.70 -10.79 13.70
CA PHE A 208 32.42 -10.60 14.35
C PHE A 208 31.48 -9.71 13.50
N ALA A 209 31.98 -8.59 12.97
CA ALA A 209 31.22 -7.71 12.09
C ALA A 209 30.75 -8.42 10.82
N ARG A 210 31.59 -9.28 10.22
CA ARG A 210 31.21 -10.12 9.07
C ARG A 210 30.11 -11.11 9.43
N PHE A 211 30.20 -11.75 10.61
CA PHE A 211 29.17 -12.64 11.12
C PHE A 211 27.82 -11.94 11.27
N VAL A 212 27.78 -10.78 11.94
CA VAL A 212 26.54 -9.99 12.10
C VAL A 212 25.99 -9.53 10.75
N THR A 213 26.86 -9.10 9.83
CA THR A 213 26.46 -8.70 8.47
C THR A 213 25.80 -9.85 7.70
N GLU A 214 26.36 -11.06 7.78
CA GLU A 214 25.79 -12.23 7.14
C GLU A 214 24.46 -12.65 7.78
N LEU A 215 24.32 -12.54 9.10
CA LEU A 215 23.03 -12.75 9.79
C LEU A 215 21.96 -11.78 9.27
N ARG A 216 22.26 -10.47 9.20
CA ARG A 216 21.35 -9.46 8.64
C ARG A 216 20.94 -9.80 7.22
N ARG A 217 21.90 -10.21 6.38
CA ARG A 217 21.65 -10.60 4.98
C ARG A 217 20.72 -11.81 4.88
N ARG A 218 20.97 -12.87 5.64
CA ARG A 218 20.10 -14.07 5.68
C ARG A 218 18.69 -13.74 6.11
N ARG A 219 18.56 -12.86 7.11
CA ARG A 219 17.27 -12.41 7.62
C ARG A 219 16.48 -11.64 6.58
N ALA A 220 17.12 -10.72 5.85
CA ALA A 220 16.48 -10.00 4.76
C ALA A 220 15.93 -10.93 3.68
N VAL A 221 16.71 -11.95 3.28
CA VAL A 221 16.28 -12.98 2.31
C VAL A 221 15.10 -13.79 2.85
N GLN A 222 15.16 -14.18 4.13
CA GLN A 222 14.09 -14.94 4.78
C GLN A 222 12.78 -14.14 4.83
N ILE A 223 12.84 -12.87 5.21
CA ILE A 223 11.68 -11.97 5.22
C ILE A 223 11.08 -11.90 3.83
N GLU A 224 11.88 -11.60 2.80
CA GLU A 224 11.38 -11.46 1.43
C GLU A 224 10.73 -12.74 0.90
N PHE A 225 11.37 -13.89 1.12
CA PHE A 225 10.85 -15.19 0.69
C PHE A 225 9.50 -15.51 1.36
N TRP A 226 9.43 -15.37 2.69
CA TRP A 226 8.25 -15.75 3.46
C TRP A 226 7.12 -14.73 3.36
N GLU A 227 7.40 -13.44 3.18
CA GLU A 227 6.36 -12.44 2.88
C GLU A 227 5.69 -12.75 1.53
N LYS A 228 6.47 -13.07 0.49
CA LYS A 228 5.93 -13.53 -0.80
C LYS A 228 5.11 -14.83 -0.65
N ALA A 229 5.55 -15.76 0.20
CA ALA A 229 4.80 -16.98 0.49
C ALA A 229 3.48 -16.70 1.23
N GLN A 230 3.50 -15.85 2.26
CA GLN A 230 2.31 -15.46 3.03
C GLN A 230 1.27 -14.76 2.15
N VAL A 231 1.70 -13.84 1.28
CA VAL A 231 0.79 -13.18 0.33
C VAL A 231 0.07 -14.20 -0.56
N ARG A 232 0.79 -15.20 -1.09
CA ARG A 232 0.17 -16.28 -1.88
C ARG A 232 -0.85 -17.08 -1.06
N VAL A 233 -0.53 -17.44 0.17
CA VAL A 233 -1.45 -18.17 1.06
C VAL A 233 -2.69 -17.35 1.39
N MET A 234 -2.54 -16.04 1.65
CA MET A 234 -3.68 -15.14 1.93
C MET A 234 -4.61 -15.03 0.71
N LEU A 235 -4.04 -14.91 -0.49
CA LEU A 235 -4.82 -14.85 -1.74
C LEU A 235 -5.51 -16.19 -2.05
N GLN A 236 -4.84 -17.32 -1.83
CA GLN A 236 -5.39 -18.67 -2.12
C GLN A 236 -6.42 -19.15 -1.11
N LYS A 237 -6.25 -18.86 0.18
CA LYS A 237 -7.18 -19.29 1.24
C LYS A 237 -8.47 -18.48 1.30
N GLY A 238 -8.73 -17.62 0.31
CA GLY A 238 -10.00 -16.91 0.21
C GLY A 238 -10.27 -16.03 1.42
N VAL A 239 -9.23 -15.43 2.01
CA VAL A 239 -9.40 -14.30 2.94
C VAL A 239 -9.91 -13.15 2.09
N LYS A 240 -11.19 -13.22 1.74
CA LYS A 240 -11.95 -12.07 1.30
C LYS A 240 -11.81 -11.09 2.45
N PRO A 241 -11.24 -9.90 2.22
CA PRO A 241 -11.09 -8.89 3.25
C PRO A 241 -12.46 -8.68 3.89
N LYS A 242 -12.67 -9.25 5.09
CA LYS A 242 -13.92 -9.06 5.82
C LYS A 242 -13.79 -7.73 6.53
N ILE A 243 -13.86 -6.65 5.75
CA ILE A 243 -14.18 -5.34 6.31
C ILE A 243 -15.62 -5.48 6.78
N ILE A 244 -15.84 -5.30 8.07
CA ILE A 244 -17.19 -5.09 8.60
C ILE A 244 -17.63 -3.80 7.93
N ALA A 245 -18.46 -3.91 6.88
CA ALA A 245 -19.20 -2.77 6.40
C ALA A 245 -19.92 -2.21 7.63
N VAL A 246 -19.72 -0.92 7.88
CA VAL A 246 -20.61 -0.20 8.79
C VAL A 246 -21.97 -0.31 8.12
N GLU A 247 -22.80 -1.24 8.58
CA GLU A 247 -24.23 -1.17 8.37
C GLU A 247 -24.65 0.06 9.18
N ASP A 248 -24.79 1.19 8.49
CA ASP A 248 -25.56 2.31 9.05
C ASP A 248 -26.94 1.77 9.40
N PRO A 249 -27.49 2.05 10.60
CA PRO A 249 -28.89 1.80 10.86
C PRO A 249 -29.67 2.63 9.85
N LEU A 250 -30.34 1.95 8.92
CA LEU A 250 -31.33 2.57 8.05
C LEU A 250 -32.43 3.12 8.97
N GLU A 251 -32.50 4.45 9.06
CA GLU A 251 -33.76 5.10 9.37
C GLU A 251 -34.67 4.95 8.14
N ASP A 252 -35.88 4.48 8.41
CA ASP A 252 -36.93 4.18 7.45
C ASP A 252 -37.39 5.40 6.63
N ASP A 253 -37.99 5.05 5.49
CA ASP A 253 -38.78 5.86 4.54
C ASP A 253 -38.01 6.76 3.56
N ASP A 254 -37.83 6.26 2.33
CA ASP A 254 -38.83 6.59 1.30
C ASP A 254 -38.74 5.70 0.05
N LYS A 255 -39.91 5.23 -0.37
CA LYS A 255 -40.16 4.44 -1.58
C LYS A 255 -39.74 5.21 -2.82
N LEU A 256 -38.98 4.59 -3.71
CA LEU A 256 -39.08 4.83 -5.15
C LEU A 256 -38.75 3.56 -5.94
N GLU A 257 -39.80 2.97 -6.49
CA GLU A 257 -39.75 1.91 -7.50
C GLU A 257 -38.96 2.36 -8.74
N GLY A 258 -38.11 1.48 -9.27
CA GLY A 258 -37.40 1.74 -10.52
C GLY A 258 -36.77 0.48 -11.10
N LYS A 259 -37.40 -0.04 -12.15
CA LYS A 259 -37.04 -1.24 -12.92
C LYS A 259 -35.66 -1.15 -13.60
N GLY A 260 -35.04 -2.33 -13.79
CA GLY A 260 -33.96 -2.61 -14.75
C GLY A 260 -32.57 -2.44 -14.12
N VAL A 261 -31.60 -3.34 -14.28
CA VAL A 261 -31.20 -4.01 -15.52
C VAL A 261 -30.52 -5.33 -15.16
N GLU A 262 -31.04 -6.45 -15.67
CA GLU A 262 -30.30 -7.71 -15.79
C GLU A 262 -29.12 -7.48 -16.75
N PHE A 263 -27.88 -7.86 -16.41
CA PHE A 263 -26.90 -8.26 -17.43
C PHE A 263 -25.70 -9.06 -16.89
N VAL A 264 -25.53 -10.22 -17.54
CA VAL A 264 -24.32 -11.03 -17.81
C VAL A 264 -23.60 -11.73 -16.65
N ARG A 265 -24.04 -12.97 -16.38
CA ARG A 265 -23.18 -14.09 -16.00
C ARG A 265 -22.86 -14.90 -17.27
N GLU A 266 -21.60 -14.86 -17.71
CA GLU A 266 -20.85 -15.80 -18.57
C GLU A 266 -19.64 -15.00 -19.09
N ALA A 267 -18.38 -15.42 -18.98
CA ALA A 267 -17.83 -16.74 -19.16
C ALA A 267 -16.52 -16.91 -18.39
N CYS A 268 -16.29 -18.12 -17.87
CA CYS A 268 -14.94 -18.68 -17.68
C CYS A 268 -15.07 -20.21 -17.61
N SER A 269 -15.21 -20.80 -18.79
CA SER A 269 -15.01 -22.22 -19.01
C SER A 269 -14.36 -22.38 -20.37
N VAL A 270 -13.03 -22.47 -20.42
CA VAL A 270 -12.29 -23.30 -21.39
C VAL A 270 -10.92 -23.66 -20.78
N MET A 271 -10.79 -24.97 -20.52
CA MET A 271 -9.63 -25.88 -20.57
C MET A 271 -8.28 -25.47 -19.97
#